data_AF-A0A645BPX1-F1
#
_entry.id   AF-A0A645BPX1-F1
#
_cell.length_a   1.000
_cell.length_b   1.000
_cell.length_c   1.000
_cell.angle_alpha   90.00
_cell.angle_beta   90.00
_cell.angle_gamma   90.00
#
_symmetry.space_group_name_H-M   'P 1'
#
loop_
_entity.id
_entity.type
_entity.pdbx_description
1 polymer ?
#
loop_
_entity_poly.entity_id
_entity_poly.type
_entity_poly.pdbx_seq_one_letter_code
_entity_poly.pdbx_strand_id
1 'polypeptide(L)'
;MALKIAPMVGDDTLVIPLCNGIGNGERIEKLLGKGIVLDGCIYVSSFITAPGEFGQVGESLKIAFGPRKGSVTPRMKELEKLLLDAGVIVCKATEDIESEVWQKYTTVCSFAGVTSYFMQPMGELQKDPRKMALAFDAMREIIALAEAKGVKLPEDMFERGGRSFWKSVPEMKPSMLRDFETPGKQTEIEAFSVYVVRLGRELGVPTPAHEWIAHKLAPDMI
;
A
#
# COMPACT_ATOMS: atom_id res chain seq x y z
N MET A 1 -15.45 8.13 3.30
CA MET A 1 -15.16 7.68 4.69
C MET A 1 -14.66 8.83 5.56
N ALA A 2 -13.66 9.62 5.12
CA ALA A 2 -13.11 10.75 5.89
C ALA A 2 -14.17 11.76 6.42
N LEU A 3 -15.11 12.22 5.58
CA LEU A 3 -16.15 13.16 6.03
C LEU A 3 -17.05 12.62 7.15
N LYS A 4 -17.19 11.29 7.28
CA LYS A 4 -17.97 10.67 8.38
C LYS A 4 -17.30 10.83 9.74
N ILE A 5 -15.98 11.01 9.77
CA ILE A 5 -15.23 11.20 11.03
C ILE A 5 -15.03 12.68 11.38
N ALA A 6 -15.34 13.62 10.47
CA ALA A 6 -15.10 15.05 10.66
C ALA A 6 -15.67 15.65 11.98
N PRO A 7 -16.84 15.21 12.49
CA PRO A 7 -17.33 15.69 13.79
C PRO A 7 -16.44 15.32 14.99
N MET A 8 -15.61 14.27 14.87
CA MET A 8 -14.71 13.79 15.93
C MET A 8 -13.28 14.35 15.81
N VAL A 9 -12.99 15.11 14.76
CA VAL A 9 -11.64 15.66 14.51
C VAL A 9 -11.58 17.07 15.08
N GLY A 10 -10.76 17.28 16.11
CA GLY A 10 -10.33 18.61 16.56
C GLY A 10 -8.99 19.00 15.95
N ASP A 11 -8.53 20.22 16.20
CA ASP A 11 -7.27 20.75 15.64
C ASP A 11 -6.05 19.91 16.06
N ASP A 12 -6.12 19.34 17.25
CA ASP A 12 -5.09 18.50 17.84
C ASP A 12 -5.24 16.99 17.53
N THR A 13 -6.31 16.57 16.85
CA THR A 13 -6.55 15.14 16.58
C THR A 13 -5.57 14.62 15.53
N LEU A 14 -4.81 13.58 15.88
CA LEU A 14 -4.01 12.83 14.89
C LEU A 14 -4.93 11.97 14.01
N VAL A 15 -4.82 12.09 12.70
CA VAL A 15 -5.53 11.25 11.73
C VAL A 15 -4.50 10.49 10.89
N ILE A 16 -4.51 9.15 10.99
CA ILE A 16 -3.52 8.28 10.34
C ILE A 16 -4.25 7.30 9.42
N PRO A 17 -4.26 7.52 8.10
CA PRO A 17 -4.74 6.51 7.18
C PRO A 17 -3.77 5.34 7.11
N LEU A 18 -4.26 4.12 7.35
CA LEU A 18 -3.50 2.87 7.20
C LEU A 18 -3.91 2.09 5.94
N CYS A 19 -4.67 2.71 5.04
CA CYS A 19 -5.11 2.12 3.78
C CYS A 19 -3.93 1.80 2.86
N ASN A 20 -4.09 0.82 1.97
CA ASN A 20 -3.14 0.63 0.89
C ASN A 20 -3.19 1.81 -0.09
N GLY A 21 -2.12 1.98 -0.88
CA GLY A 21 -2.00 3.10 -1.82
C GLY A 21 -1.16 4.26 -1.30
N ILE A 22 -1.01 5.27 -2.14
CA ILE A 22 -0.21 6.48 -1.87
C ILE A 22 -1.06 7.74 -2.03
N GLY A 23 -0.67 8.81 -1.33
CA GLY A 23 -1.40 10.09 -1.32
C GLY A 23 -2.71 10.07 -0.51
N ASN A 24 -2.92 9.07 0.33
CA ASN A 24 -4.14 8.94 1.14
C ASN A 24 -4.29 10.09 2.15
N GLY A 25 -3.22 10.43 2.89
CA GLY A 25 -3.29 11.50 3.89
C GLY A 25 -3.52 12.86 3.27
N GLU A 26 -2.89 13.18 2.14
CA GLU A 26 -3.12 14.44 1.41
C GLU A 26 -4.59 14.61 0.99
N ARG A 27 -5.20 13.55 0.43
CA ARG A 27 -6.63 13.56 0.07
C ARG A 27 -7.53 13.74 1.29
N ILE A 28 -7.20 13.05 2.39
CA ILE A 28 -7.97 13.14 3.64
C ILE A 28 -7.84 14.52 4.28
N GLU A 29 -6.65 15.11 4.27
CA GLU A 29 -6.36 16.46 4.77
C GLU A 29 -7.21 17.51 4.03
N LYS A 30 -7.21 17.47 2.69
CA LYS A 30 -8.05 18.34 1.86
C LYS A 30 -9.55 18.21 2.16
N LEU A 31 -10.02 17.02 2.51
CA LEU A 31 -11.43 16.76 2.82
C LEU A 31 -11.81 17.16 4.25
N LEU A 32 -10.94 16.93 5.23
CA LEU A 32 -11.23 17.21 6.63
C LEU A 32 -11.07 18.70 6.98
N GLY A 33 -10.09 19.37 6.37
CA GLY A 33 -9.81 20.79 6.60
C GLY A 33 -9.31 21.15 8.01
N LYS A 34 -9.17 20.16 8.91
CA LYS A 34 -8.65 20.30 10.28
C LYS A 34 -8.07 18.98 10.78
N GLY A 35 -7.42 19.05 11.94
CA GLY A 35 -6.67 17.95 12.53
C GLY A 35 -5.27 17.81 11.93
N ILE A 36 -4.47 16.97 12.57
CA ILE A 36 -3.09 16.69 12.17
C ILE A 36 -3.12 15.41 11.33
N VAL A 37 -3.25 15.56 10.01
CA VAL A 37 -3.37 14.43 9.10
C VAL A 37 -1.98 13.95 8.66
N LEU A 38 -1.62 12.75 9.11
CA LEU A 38 -0.36 12.08 8.81
C LEU A 38 -0.48 11.17 7.60
N ASP A 39 0.64 10.62 7.15
CA ASP A 39 0.64 9.41 6.33
C ASP A 39 0.97 8.20 7.20
N GLY A 40 0.58 7.02 6.73
CA GLY A 40 0.76 5.78 7.46
C GLY A 40 0.70 4.56 6.57
N CYS A 41 1.34 3.48 7.00
CA CYS A 41 1.19 2.17 6.40
C CYS A 41 1.19 1.08 7.48
N ILE A 42 0.45 0.00 7.19
CA ILE A 42 0.35 -1.17 8.05
C ILE A 42 0.72 -2.45 7.30
N TYR A 43 1.45 -3.34 7.95
CA TYR A 43 1.75 -4.69 7.46
C TYR A 43 1.03 -5.69 8.35
N VAL A 44 -0.12 -6.17 7.87
CA VAL A 44 -0.94 -7.17 8.52
C VAL A 44 -1.63 -8.02 7.46
N SER A 45 -1.79 -9.31 7.72
CA SER A 45 -2.63 -10.20 6.92
C SER A 45 -3.86 -10.56 7.73
N SER A 46 -4.94 -9.79 7.57
CA SER A 46 -6.21 -10.02 8.25
C SER A 46 -7.38 -9.98 7.27
N PHE A 47 -8.48 -10.60 7.66
CA PHE A 47 -9.72 -10.64 6.89
C PHE A 47 -10.92 -10.83 7.81
N ILE A 48 -12.09 -10.37 7.37
CA ILE A 48 -13.35 -10.56 8.08
C ILE A 48 -13.85 -11.98 7.76
N THR A 49 -14.13 -12.78 8.78
CA THR A 49 -14.68 -14.14 8.62
C THR A 49 -16.20 -14.17 8.77
N ALA A 50 -16.73 -13.33 9.66
CA ALA A 50 -18.16 -13.12 9.91
C ALA A 50 -18.39 -11.74 10.55
N PRO A 51 -19.64 -11.25 10.68
CA PRO A 51 -19.91 -10.01 11.39
C PRO A 51 -19.37 -10.04 12.82
N GLY A 52 -18.38 -9.18 13.11
CA GLY A 52 -17.71 -9.12 14.42
C GLY A 52 -16.55 -10.09 14.62
N GLU A 53 -16.23 -10.93 13.63
CA GLU A 53 -15.16 -11.91 13.68
C GLU A 53 -14.06 -11.62 12.63
N PHE A 54 -12.81 -11.79 13.04
CA PHE A 54 -11.65 -11.47 12.21
C PHE A 54 -10.64 -12.62 12.28
N GLY A 55 -10.15 -13.02 11.11
CA GLY A 55 -9.00 -13.90 10.98
C GLY A 55 -7.72 -13.09 10.82
N GLN A 56 -6.62 -13.56 11.40
CA GLN A 56 -5.27 -13.09 11.13
C GLN A 56 -4.39 -14.28 10.74
N VAL A 57 -3.57 -14.10 9.71
CA VAL A 57 -2.60 -15.10 9.27
C VAL A 57 -1.20 -14.59 9.56
N GLY A 58 -0.44 -15.40 10.30
CA GLY A 58 0.88 -15.04 10.78
C GLY A 58 0.85 -13.98 11.89
N GLU A 59 2.03 -13.63 12.37
CA GLU A 59 2.18 -12.73 13.51
C GLU A 59 2.43 -11.29 13.09
N SER A 60 2.75 -11.01 11.81
CA SER A 60 3.13 -9.67 11.37
C SER A 60 2.03 -8.65 11.65
N LEU A 61 2.33 -7.71 12.55
CA LEU A 61 1.58 -6.49 12.77
C LEU A 61 2.58 -5.35 12.91
N LYS A 62 2.85 -4.66 11.81
CA LYS A 62 3.78 -3.52 11.77
C LYS A 62 3.06 -2.26 11.34
N ILE A 63 3.31 -1.14 12.00
CA ILE A 63 2.75 0.16 11.65
C ILE A 63 3.91 1.17 11.54
N ALA A 64 3.94 1.92 10.44
CA ALA A 64 4.75 3.12 10.34
C ALA A 64 3.83 4.30 10.06
N PHE A 65 4.10 5.44 10.70
CA PHE A 65 3.36 6.67 10.48
C PHE A 65 4.24 7.89 10.71
N GLY A 66 3.84 9.03 10.15
CA GLY A 66 4.64 10.24 10.27
C GLY A 66 4.08 11.42 9.50
N PRO A 67 4.64 12.62 9.75
CA PRO A 67 4.29 13.79 8.98
C PRO A 67 4.87 13.70 7.56
N ARG A 68 4.15 14.21 6.56
CA ARG A 68 4.68 14.38 5.19
C ARG A 68 5.83 15.39 5.12
N LYS A 69 5.81 16.39 6.02
CA LYS A 69 6.84 17.42 6.16
C LYS A 69 7.03 17.77 7.63
N GLY A 70 8.27 18.02 8.03
CA GLY A 70 8.62 18.38 9.40
C GLY A 70 9.02 17.18 10.24
N SER A 71 9.02 17.36 11.56
CA SER A 71 9.58 16.40 12.51
C SER A 71 8.52 15.60 13.26
N VAL A 72 8.93 14.41 13.71
CA VAL A 72 8.11 13.59 14.62
C VAL A 72 7.92 14.35 15.93
N THR A 73 6.66 14.50 16.35
CA THR A 73 6.32 15.24 17.58
C THR A 73 6.27 14.33 18.81
N PRO A 74 6.35 14.89 20.04
CA PRO A 74 6.16 14.10 21.27
C PRO A 74 4.85 13.31 21.28
N ARG A 75 3.75 13.91 20.80
CA ARG A 75 2.45 13.24 20.69
C ARG A 75 2.47 12.01 19.76
N MET A 76 3.24 12.07 18.68
CA MET A 76 3.43 10.93 17.79
C MET A 76 4.25 9.82 18.46
N LYS A 77 5.24 10.17 19.28
CA LYS A 77 6.00 9.20 20.09
C LYS A 77 5.16 8.56 21.19
N GLU A 78 4.26 9.32 21.82
CA GLU A 78 3.29 8.77 22.76
C GLU A 78 2.37 7.75 22.09
N LEU A 79 1.89 8.03 20.88
CA LEU A 79 1.08 7.09 20.11
C LEU A 79 1.87 5.85 19.69
N GLU A 80 3.13 6.01 19.27
CA GLU A 80 4.02 4.89 18.96
C GLU A 80 4.15 3.95 20.17
N LYS A 81 4.41 4.50 21.36
CA LYS A 81 4.47 3.73 22.61
C LYS A 81 3.14 3.05 22.92
N LEU A 82 2.02 3.75 22.80
CA LEU A 82 0.69 3.21 23.08
C LEU A 82 0.38 2.00 22.18
N LEU A 83 0.72 2.07 20.90
CA LEU A 83 0.50 0.98 19.94
C LEU A 83 1.37 -0.24 20.25
N LEU A 84 2.63 -0.02 20.65
CA LEU A 84 3.52 -1.11 21.09
C LEU A 84 2.98 -1.79 22.36
N ASP A 85 2.57 -1.01 23.36
CA ASP A 85 1.99 -1.52 24.60
C ASP A 85 0.69 -2.32 24.35
N ALA A 86 -0.04 -1.98 23.29
CA ALA A 86 -1.25 -2.68 22.85
C ALA A 86 -0.97 -3.95 22.03
N GLY A 87 0.29 -4.31 21.78
CA GLY A 87 0.67 -5.55 21.09
C GLY A 87 0.98 -5.41 19.61
N VAL A 88 1.12 -4.19 19.06
CA VAL A 88 1.72 -4.00 17.73
C VAL A 88 3.19 -4.44 17.80
N ILE A 89 3.60 -5.39 16.95
CA ILE A 89 4.95 -5.98 17.04
C ILE A 89 6.03 -4.96 16.67
N VAL A 90 5.80 -4.15 15.64
CA VAL A 90 6.71 -3.07 15.25
C VAL A 90 5.89 -1.83 15.00
N CYS A 91 6.11 -0.78 15.76
CA CYS A 91 5.54 0.54 15.52
C CYS A 91 6.66 1.55 15.35
N LYS A 92 6.54 2.44 14.36
CA LYS A 92 7.54 3.49 14.10
C LYS A 92 6.88 4.81 13.76
N ALA A 93 7.06 5.81 14.61
CA ALA A 93 6.84 7.21 14.22
C ALA A 93 8.11 7.75 13.54
N THR A 94 8.01 8.14 12.28
CA THR A 94 9.16 8.47 11.42
C THR A 94 9.02 9.80 10.69
N GLU A 95 10.14 10.45 10.40
CA GLU A 95 10.19 11.66 9.57
C GLU A 95 10.24 11.34 8.06
N ASP A 96 10.51 10.07 7.71
CA ASP A 96 10.60 9.60 6.33
C ASP A 96 9.44 8.63 6.01
N ILE A 97 8.22 9.09 6.27
CA ILE A 97 7.02 8.28 6.07
C ILE A 97 6.75 8.01 4.59
N GLU A 98 7.13 8.93 3.70
CA GLU A 98 6.98 8.72 2.27
C GLU A 98 7.79 7.51 1.81
N SER A 99 9.04 7.37 2.25
CA SER A 99 9.83 6.18 1.92
C SER A 99 9.17 4.89 2.43
N GLU A 100 8.69 4.85 3.68
CA GLU A 100 8.02 3.66 4.24
C GLU A 100 6.74 3.27 3.46
N VAL A 101 5.94 4.27 3.06
CA VAL A 101 4.72 4.08 2.27
C VAL A 101 5.05 3.59 0.87
N TRP A 102 6.03 4.19 0.20
CA TRP A 102 6.44 3.81 -1.16
C TRP A 102 7.14 2.44 -1.20
N GLN A 103 7.93 2.08 -0.19
CA GLN A 103 8.51 0.74 -0.06
C GLN A 103 7.40 -0.32 0.02
N LYS A 104 6.39 -0.12 0.87
CA LYS A 104 5.23 -1.01 0.96
C LYS A 104 4.48 -1.07 -0.38
N TYR A 105 4.20 0.09 -0.95
CA TYR A 105 3.41 0.22 -2.18
C TYR A 105 4.07 -0.52 -3.36
N THR A 106 5.39 -0.41 -3.51
CA THR A 106 6.17 -1.11 -4.54
C THR A 106 5.90 -2.61 -4.56
N THR A 107 5.86 -3.24 -3.38
CA THR A 107 5.63 -4.70 -3.30
C THR A 107 4.14 -5.04 -3.40
N VAL A 108 3.28 -4.36 -2.64
CA VAL A 108 1.85 -4.67 -2.58
C VAL A 108 1.16 -4.42 -3.91
N CYS A 109 1.39 -3.25 -4.54
CA CYS A 109 0.76 -2.89 -5.80
C CYS A 109 1.19 -3.85 -6.93
N SER A 110 2.49 -4.16 -7.03
CA SER A 110 3.02 -5.06 -8.06
C SER A 110 2.48 -6.47 -7.91
N PHE A 111 2.58 -7.06 -6.70
CA PHE A 111 2.15 -8.45 -6.49
C PHE A 111 0.64 -8.58 -6.59
N ALA A 112 -0.12 -7.66 -5.99
CA ALA A 112 -1.57 -7.66 -6.11
C ALA A 112 -2.02 -7.48 -7.57
N GLY A 113 -1.38 -6.57 -8.32
CA GLY A 113 -1.66 -6.32 -9.73
C GLY A 113 -1.45 -7.57 -10.58
N VAL A 114 -0.29 -8.21 -10.49
CA VAL A 114 0.05 -9.38 -11.33
C VAL A 114 -0.73 -10.63 -10.93
N THR A 115 -0.89 -10.89 -9.62
CA THR A 115 -1.71 -12.03 -9.16
C THR A 115 -3.17 -11.88 -9.59
N SER A 116 -3.74 -10.67 -9.54
CA SER A 116 -5.09 -10.38 -10.03
C SER A 116 -5.17 -10.44 -11.55
N TYR A 117 -4.16 -9.95 -12.26
CA TYR A 117 -4.10 -10.02 -13.73
C TYR A 117 -4.18 -11.47 -14.22
N PHE A 118 -3.49 -12.40 -13.55
CA PHE A 118 -3.53 -13.82 -13.90
C PHE A 118 -4.64 -14.62 -13.18
N MET A 119 -5.33 -14.03 -12.21
CA MET A 119 -6.25 -14.72 -11.30
C MET A 119 -5.58 -15.94 -10.63
N GLN A 120 -4.35 -15.75 -10.15
CA GLN A 120 -3.48 -16.84 -9.67
C GLN A 120 -2.69 -16.43 -8.41
N PRO A 121 -2.44 -17.37 -7.48
CA PRO A 121 -1.67 -17.10 -6.26
C PRO A 121 -0.17 -16.92 -6.56
N MET A 122 0.59 -16.45 -5.56
CA MET A 122 2.02 -16.16 -5.69
C MET A 122 2.86 -17.33 -6.23
N GLY A 123 2.54 -18.57 -5.85
CA GLY A 123 3.26 -19.76 -6.30
C GLY A 123 3.23 -19.99 -7.80
N GLU A 124 2.17 -19.55 -8.48
CA GLU A 124 2.07 -19.69 -9.94
C GLU A 124 2.84 -18.62 -10.71
N LEU A 125 3.08 -17.45 -10.08
CA LEU A 125 3.99 -16.44 -10.59
C LEU A 125 5.44 -16.89 -10.43
N GLN A 126 5.78 -17.51 -9.29
CA GLN A 126 7.13 -18.00 -8.98
C GLN A 126 7.61 -19.12 -9.93
N LYS A 127 6.69 -19.90 -10.51
CA LYS A 127 6.99 -21.04 -11.40
C LYS A 127 7.08 -20.66 -12.89
N ASP A 128 6.48 -19.54 -13.31
CA ASP A 128 6.47 -19.12 -14.72
C ASP A 128 7.37 -17.89 -14.91
N PRO A 129 8.52 -18.02 -15.61
CA PRO A 129 9.44 -16.91 -15.82
C PRO A 129 8.81 -15.65 -16.43
N ARG A 130 7.76 -15.79 -17.25
CA ARG A 130 7.09 -14.66 -17.89
C ARG A 130 6.20 -13.89 -16.90
N LYS A 131 5.51 -14.61 -16.00
CA LYS A 131 4.70 -13.98 -14.94
C LYS A 131 5.58 -13.30 -13.90
N MET A 132 6.70 -13.94 -13.57
CA MET A 132 7.73 -13.37 -12.72
C MET A 132 8.32 -12.09 -13.33
N ALA A 133 8.65 -12.10 -14.63
CA ALA A 133 9.14 -10.91 -15.33
C ALA A 133 8.15 -9.74 -15.19
N LEU A 134 6.86 -9.97 -15.44
CA LEU A 134 5.84 -8.93 -15.29
C LEU A 134 5.76 -8.37 -13.87
N ALA A 135 5.89 -9.21 -12.84
CA ALA A 135 5.91 -8.75 -11.45
C ALA A 135 7.12 -7.88 -11.13
N PHE A 136 8.29 -8.22 -11.66
CA PHE A 136 9.50 -7.42 -11.47
C PHE A 136 9.51 -6.15 -12.31
N ASP A 137 8.93 -6.15 -13.50
CA ASP A 137 8.77 -4.95 -14.32
C ASP A 137 7.80 -3.96 -13.64
N ALA A 138 6.67 -4.45 -13.12
CA ALA A 138 5.75 -3.64 -12.32
C ALA A 138 6.46 -3.00 -11.09
N MET A 139 7.32 -3.76 -10.40
CA MET A 139 8.10 -3.19 -9.30
C MET A 139 9.06 -2.08 -9.75
N ARG A 140 9.77 -2.27 -10.87
CA ARG A 140 10.71 -1.28 -11.42
C ARG A 140 10.00 0.01 -11.79
N GLU A 141 8.81 -0.09 -12.37
CA GLU A 141 7.98 1.06 -12.73
C GLU A 141 7.63 1.90 -11.50
N ILE A 142 7.22 1.27 -10.40
CA ILE A 142 6.91 2.00 -9.16
C ILE A 142 8.17 2.64 -8.55
N ILE A 143 9.32 1.95 -8.59
CA ILE A 143 10.59 2.51 -8.12
C ILE A 143 10.96 3.76 -8.94
N ALA A 144 10.86 3.69 -10.27
CA ALA A 144 11.13 4.82 -11.15
C ALA A 144 10.18 6.00 -10.89
N LEU A 145 8.90 5.73 -10.57
CA LEU A 145 7.95 6.77 -10.17
C LEU A 145 8.29 7.41 -8.83
N ALA A 146 8.76 6.61 -7.86
CA ALA A 146 9.20 7.13 -6.57
C ALA A 146 10.36 8.11 -6.75
N GLU A 147 11.36 7.72 -7.55
CA GLU A 147 12.50 8.55 -7.91
C GLU A 147 12.07 9.84 -8.63
N ALA A 148 11.20 9.73 -9.63
CA ALA A 148 10.67 10.89 -10.35
C ALA A 148 9.87 11.85 -9.45
N LYS A 149 9.26 11.34 -8.37
CA LYS A 149 8.57 12.13 -7.36
C LYS A 149 9.51 12.71 -6.29
N GLY A 150 10.80 12.38 -6.34
CA GLY A 150 11.80 12.79 -5.35
C GLY A 150 11.75 12.00 -4.03
N VAL A 151 11.06 10.86 -4.01
CA VAL A 151 10.99 9.98 -2.84
C VAL A 151 12.22 9.08 -2.84
N LYS A 152 13.05 9.20 -1.79
CA LYS A 152 14.26 8.39 -1.65
C LYS A 152 13.92 7.01 -1.08
N LEU A 153 13.87 6.03 -1.97
CA LEU A 153 13.81 4.63 -1.57
C LEU A 153 15.19 4.10 -1.16
N PRO A 154 15.27 3.02 -0.34
CA PRO A 154 16.52 2.32 -0.11
C PRO A 154 17.13 1.84 -1.42
N GLU A 155 18.46 1.89 -1.54
CA GLU A 155 19.18 1.46 -2.74
C GLU A 155 18.91 -0.01 -3.09
N ASP A 156 18.67 -0.86 -2.07
CA ASP A 156 18.36 -2.28 -2.24
C ASP A 156 16.84 -2.58 -2.35
N MET A 157 16.01 -1.59 -2.71
CA MET A 157 14.55 -1.76 -2.71
C MET A 157 14.09 -2.84 -3.68
N PHE A 158 14.70 -2.94 -4.86
CA PHE A 158 14.35 -3.98 -5.83
C PHE A 158 14.67 -5.37 -5.27
N GLU A 159 15.84 -5.54 -4.65
CA GLU A 159 16.28 -6.78 -4.01
C GLU A 159 15.40 -7.14 -2.81
N ARG A 160 14.97 -6.15 -2.00
CA ARG A 160 14.00 -6.36 -0.91
C ARG A 160 12.69 -6.92 -1.44
N GLY A 161 12.16 -6.33 -2.51
CA GLY A 161 10.95 -6.81 -3.15
C GLY A 161 11.14 -8.21 -3.74
N GLY A 162 12.28 -8.49 -4.39
CA GLY A 162 12.62 -9.83 -4.87
C GLY A 162 12.70 -10.87 -3.75
N ARG A 163 13.33 -10.53 -2.62
CA ARG A 163 13.33 -11.39 -1.42
C ARG A 163 11.91 -11.63 -0.89
N SER A 164 11.06 -10.59 -0.88
CA SER A 164 9.66 -10.73 -0.48
C SER A 164 8.87 -11.62 -1.44
N PHE A 165 9.10 -11.49 -2.75
CA PHE A 165 8.48 -12.30 -3.78
C PHE A 165 8.79 -13.79 -3.55
N TRP A 166 10.07 -14.14 -3.36
CA TRP A 166 10.49 -15.53 -3.16
C TRP A 166 10.15 -16.11 -1.78
N LYS A 167 10.05 -15.27 -0.73
CA LYS A 167 9.62 -15.71 0.60
C LYS A 167 8.10 -15.88 0.72
N SER A 168 7.33 -15.40 -0.25
CA SER A 168 5.88 -15.56 -0.24
C SER A 168 5.51 -17.04 -0.36
N VAL A 169 4.63 -17.52 0.52
CA VAL A 169 4.17 -18.92 0.45
C VAL A 169 3.37 -19.15 -0.84
N PRO A 170 3.43 -20.34 -1.46
CA PRO A 170 2.83 -20.59 -2.77
C PRO A 170 1.32 -20.29 -2.84
N GLU A 171 0.59 -20.53 -1.74
CA GLU A 171 -0.86 -20.34 -1.64
C GLU A 171 -1.26 -18.88 -1.36
N MET A 172 -0.30 -17.99 -1.13
CA MET A 172 -0.56 -16.60 -0.79
C MET A 172 -1.34 -15.91 -1.92
N LYS A 173 -2.50 -15.35 -1.55
CA LYS A 173 -3.29 -14.45 -2.39
C LYS A 173 -3.32 -13.06 -1.74
N PRO A 174 -2.83 -12.00 -2.40
CA PRO A 174 -3.03 -10.63 -1.93
C PRO A 174 -4.52 -10.28 -1.79
N SER A 175 -4.85 -9.26 -0.98
CA SER A 175 -6.24 -8.86 -0.72
C SER A 175 -7.02 -8.56 -1.99
N MET A 176 -6.42 -7.81 -2.93
CA MET A 176 -7.08 -7.45 -4.18
C MET A 176 -7.46 -8.67 -5.02
N LEU A 177 -6.63 -9.72 -5.08
CA LEU A 177 -6.99 -10.96 -5.78
C LEU A 177 -8.21 -11.62 -5.12
N ARG A 178 -8.24 -11.69 -3.78
CA ARG A 178 -9.41 -12.23 -3.06
C ARG A 178 -10.67 -11.40 -3.31
N ASP A 179 -10.52 -10.08 -3.46
CA ASP A 179 -11.64 -9.20 -3.78
C ASP A 179 -12.16 -9.47 -5.20
N PHE A 180 -11.28 -9.67 -6.20
CA PHE A 180 -11.67 -10.09 -7.54
C PHE A 180 -12.33 -11.48 -7.58
N GLU A 181 -11.93 -12.39 -6.70
CA GLU A 181 -12.54 -13.71 -6.56
C GLU A 181 -13.92 -13.67 -5.87
N THR A 182 -14.28 -12.55 -5.24
CA THR A 182 -15.55 -12.40 -4.50
C THR A 182 -16.57 -11.63 -5.34
N PRO A 183 -17.66 -12.27 -5.81
CA PRO A 183 -18.66 -11.59 -6.65
C PRO A 183 -19.23 -10.33 -6.01
N GLY A 184 -19.29 -9.24 -6.78
CA GLY A 184 -19.86 -7.96 -6.36
C GLY A 184 -19.00 -7.14 -5.40
N LYS A 185 -17.80 -7.59 -5.05
CA LYS A 185 -16.89 -6.83 -4.19
C LYS A 185 -16.10 -5.82 -5.00
N GLN A 186 -16.06 -4.58 -4.51
CA GLN A 186 -15.18 -3.55 -5.08
C GLN A 186 -13.72 -3.85 -4.75
N THR A 187 -12.82 -3.56 -5.70
CA THR A 187 -11.38 -3.82 -5.56
C THR A 187 -10.60 -2.52 -5.43
N GLU A 188 -9.36 -2.60 -4.95
CA GLU A 188 -8.46 -1.44 -4.81
C GLU A 188 -7.71 -1.10 -6.12
N ILE A 189 -8.16 -1.61 -7.28
CA ILE A 189 -7.45 -1.44 -8.57
C ILE A 189 -7.22 0.02 -8.96
N GLU A 190 -8.16 0.91 -8.61
CA GLU A 190 -8.05 2.35 -8.87
C GLU A 190 -6.84 2.96 -8.12
N ALA A 191 -6.60 2.54 -6.88
CA ALA A 191 -5.48 3.01 -6.06
C ALA A 191 -4.14 2.32 -6.39
N PHE A 192 -4.19 1.26 -7.20
CA PHE A 192 -3.03 0.48 -7.65
C PHE A 192 -2.71 0.81 -9.10
N SER A 193 -2.81 -0.15 -10.02
CA SER A 193 -2.31 0.00 -11.39
C SER A 193 -2.90 1.19 -12.12
N VAL A 194 -4.18 1.54 -11.92
CA VAL A 194 -4.78 2.72 -12.55
C VAL A 194 -4.10 4.00 -12.07
N TYR A 195 -3.88 4.14 -10.76
CA TYR A 195 -3.16 5.27 -10.21
C TYR A 195 -1.70 5.30 -10.69
N VAL A 196 -1.01 4.15 -10.76
CA VAL A 196 0.35 4.05 -11.29
C VAL A 196 0.43 4.58 -12.73
N VAL A 197 -0.50 4.16 -13.60
CA VAL A 197 -0.58 4.63 -14.99
C VAL A 197 -0.82 6.14 -15.06
N ARG A 198 -1.75 6.66 -14.26
CA ARG A 198 -2.03 8.11 -14.20
C ARG A 198 -0.80 8.89 -13.75
N LEU A 199 -0.13 8.43 -12.69
CA LEU A 199 1.08 9.08 -12.18
C LEU A 199 2.24 9.00 -13.18
N GLY A 200 2.40 7.88 -13.89
CA GLY A 200 3.39 7.75 -14.96
C GLY A 200 3.16 8.75 -16.08
N ARG A 201 1.92 8.96 -16.51
CA ARG A 201 1.57 10.00 -17.49
C ARG A 201 1.87 11.40 -16.98
N GLU A 202 1.56 11.71 -15.72
CA GLU A 202 1.85 13.03 -15.11
C GLU A 202 3.36 13.31 -15.01
N LEU A 203 4.16 12.29 -14.67
CA LEU A 203 5.60 12.44 -14.46
C LEU A 203 6.45 12.16 -15.71
N GLY A 204 5.82 11.72 -16.81
CA GLY A 204 6.54 11.32 -18.04
C GLY A 204 7.34 10.02 -17.86
N VAL A 205 6.94 9.15 -16.95
CA VAL A 205 7.58 7.85 -16.68
C VAL A 205 6.74 6.73 -17.29
N PRO A 206 7.30 5.91 -18.21
CA PRO A 206 6.58 4.78 -18.78
C PRO A 206 6.18 3.74 -17.73
N THR A 207 4.95 3.22 -17.81
CA THR A 207 4.42 2.19 -16.89
C THR A 207 3.74 1.01 -17.63
N PRO A 208 4.38 0.42 -18.67
CA PRO A 208 3.73 -0.56 -19.54
C PRO A 208 3.19 -1.82 -18.82
N ALA A 209 3.86 -2.32 -17.78
CA ALA A 209 3.39 -3.45 -16.99
C ALA A 209 2.09 -3.09 -16.27
N HIS A 210 2.04 -1.92 -15.62
CA HIS A 210 0.81 -1.45 -14.99
C HIS A 210 -0.28 -1.05 -15.99
N GLU A 211 0.06 -0.59 -17.19
CA GLU A 211 -0.89 -0.38 -18.29
C GLU A 211 -1.56 -1.70 -18.71
N TRP A 212 -0.79 -2.77 -18.92
CA TRP A 212 -1.37 -4.08 -19.23
C TRP A 212 -2.30 -4.59 -18.12
N ILE A 213 -1.87 -4.44 -16.87
CA ILE A 213 -2.68 -4.83 -15.72
C ILE A 213 -3.98 -4.04 -15.69
N ALA A 214 -3.90 -2.72 -15.82
CA ALA A 214 -5.07 -1.85 -15.73
C ALA A 214 -6.02 -2.03 -16.92
N HIS A 215 -5.51 -2.17 -18.15
CA HIS A 215 -6.35 -2.43 -19.33
C HIS A 215 -7.15 -3.73 -19.21
N LYS A 216 -6.59 -4.77 -18.58
CA LYS A 216 -7.31 -6.03 -18.38
C LYS A 216 -8.33 -5.94 -17.24
N LEU A 217 -7.96 -5.31 -16.13
CA LEU A 217 -8.74 -5.37 -14.89
C LEU A 217 -9.71 -4.19 -14.69
N ALA A 218 -9.46 -3.07 -15.35
CA ALA A 218 -10.23 -1.84 -15.25
C ALA A 218 -10.15 -1.01 -16.56
N PRO A 219 -10.55 -1.57 -17.72
CA PRO A 219 -10.42 -0.91 -19.02
C PRO A 219 -11.11 0.47 -19.07
N ASP A 220 -12.22 0.64 -18.35
CA ASP A 220 -13.00 1.88 -18.35
C ASP A 220 -12.36 3.02 -17.53
N MET A 221 -11.23 2.77 -16.86
CA MET A 221 -10.56 3.73 -15.96
C MET A 221 -9.27 4.34 -16.51
N ILE A 222 -8.85 3.93 -17.72
CA ILE A 222 -7.54 4.23 -18.34
C ILE A 222 -7.66 5.23 -19.49
#